data_AF-A0A833YK89-F1
#
_entry.id   AF-A0A833YK89-F1
#
_cell.length_a   1.000
_cell.length_b   1.000
_cell.length_c   1.000
_cell.angle_alpha   90.00
_cell.angle_beta   90.00
_cell.angle_gamma   90.00
#
_symmetry.space_group_name_H-M   'P 1'
#
loop_
_entity.id
_entity.type
_entity.pdbx_description
1 polymer ?
#
loop_
_entity_poly.entity_id
_entity_poly.type
_entity_poly.pdbx_seq_one_letter_code
_entity_poly.pdbx_strand_id
1 'polypeptide(L)'
;METLSFPRYNVAEIVTHVRNKILTGPDGKNLSKSDLYPNPKPEVLHMIYLRALQMVYGTRLEHFYMMPVNSDVMYPHLMEGFLPVSNLFIYLNSFLPVCRVSDFETADILYPKAKRTCRFLSGIINFIHFREACRETYLEFLWQYKSSVDRMQQLNTAHQEALARLEKLDSVPAEEQAEFQQLSEEIQELQQLLNQDFRQKTTLLQERNAQKKAELSGKAKHLNELKLSVVSLKEVQEGLKTKVVDSPEKLKNYKEKMKDTVQKLKNSRSLHLEDQIESGESDLKKLKAEENALRRLANAKKERLATLQFRAQQKHEDVKQYKRAVIEDCSKVQEKRGAVYERITTTNQEIQKIRSAIQQLRETAEREKLRSQEIFLALRGALEKYHEGVERAAQEGCAELEERAAELRRRLSRLPA
;
A
#
# COMPACT_ATOMS: atom_id res chain seq x y z
N MET A 1 50.68 29.02 33.76
CA MET A 1 49.21 29.05 33.88
C MET A 1 48.67 27.91 33.03
N GLU A 2 47.88 26.98 33.57
CA GLU A 2 47.22 25.94 32.76
C GLU A 2 46.29 26.61 31.74
N THR A 3 46.57 26.45 30.45
CA THR A 3 45.69 26.89 29.36
C THR A 3 44.50 25.94 29.29
N LEU A 4 43.41 26.30 29.97
CA LEU A 4 42.17 25.53 29.95
C LEU A 4 41.43 25.77 28.63
N SER A 5 40.93 24.72 28.00
CA SER A 5 40.23 24.79 26.70
C SER A 5 38.77 25.23 26.80
N PHE A 6 38.29 25.57 28.00
CA PHE A 6 36.90 25.98 28.26
C PHE A 6 36.85 27.09 29.32
N PRO A 7 35.81 27.96 29.28
CA PRO A 7 35.64 29.01 30.28
C PRO A 7 35.48 28.45 31.70
N ARG A 8 36.19 29.04 32.67
CA ARG A 8 35.98 28.75 34.09
C ARG A 8 34.94 29.68 34.68
N TYR A 9 33.98 29.09 35.38
CA TYR A 9 32.99 29.82 36.15
C TYR A 9 33.47 30.01 37.58
N ASN A 10 33.07 31.12 38.20
CA ASN A 10 33.24 31.29 39.64
C ASN A 10 32.22 30.44 40.42
N VAL A 11 32.41 30.27 41.73
CA VAL A 11 31.54 29.40 42.55
C VAL A 11 30.07 29.85 42.51
N ALA A 12 29.79 31.15 42.40
CA ALA A 12 28.43 31.65 42.35
C ALA A 12 27.72 31.26 41.06
N GLU A 13 28.42 31.41 39.93
CA GLU A 13 27.95 30.99 38.60
C GLU A 13 27.75 29.47 38.55
N ILE A 14 28.71 28.70 39.08
CA ILE A 14 28.60 27.23 39.15
C ILE A 14 27.33 26.82 39.89
N VAL A 15 27.06 27.39 41.07
CA VAL A 15 25.83 27.09 41.82
C VAL A 15 24.60 27.40 40.98
N THR A 16 24.54 28.57 40.34
CA THR A 16 23.41 28.95 39.48
C THR A 16 23.20 27.97 38.32
N HIS A 17 24.26 27.60 37.59
CA HIS A 17 24.16 26.65 36.49
C HIS A 17 23.76 25.26 36.97
N VAL A 18 24.35 24.76 38.06
CA VAL A 18 24.02 23.45 38.64
C VAL A 18 22.56 23.40 39.07
N ARG A 19 22.04 24.45 39.71
CA ARG A 19 20.62 24.55 40.10
C ARG A 19 19.65 24.53 38.92
N ASN A 20 20.03 25.20 37.83
CA ASN A 20 19.15 25.38 36.69
C ASN A 20 19.18 24.19 35.70
N LYS A 21 20.32 23.49 35.62
CA LYS A 21 20.61 22.55 34.54
C LYS A 21 20.90 21.12 34.97
N ILE A 22 21.29 20.88 36.22
CA ILE A 22 21.74 19.55 36.68
C ILE A 22 20.85 19.01 37.81
N LEU A 23 20.70 19.79 38.89
CA LEU A 23 19.87 19.41 40.02
C LEU A 23 18.41 19.85 39.82
N THR A 24 17.49 19.17 40.48
CA THR A 24 16.05 19.42 40.37
C THR A 24 15.39 19.48 41.74
N GLY A 25 14.37 20.33 41.91
CA GLY A 25 13.57 20.35 43.14
C GLY A 25 14.35 20.79 44.40
N PRO A 26 14.15 20.12 45.55
CA PRO A 26 14.81 20.48 46.82
C PRO A 26 16.34 20.47 46.74
N ASP A 27 16.94 19.51 46.01
CA ASP A 27 18.39 19.35 45.89
C ASP A 27 19.06 20.58 45.27
N GLY A 28 18.40 21.19 44.27
CA GLY A 28 18.86 22.44 43.69
C GLY A 28 18.69 23.63 44.64
N LYS A 29 17.53 23.74 45.30
CA LYS A 29 17.24 24.87 46.21
C LYS A 29 18.22 24.92 47.39
N ASN A 30 18.61 23.76 47.91
CA ASN A 30 19.47 23.62 49.07
C ASN A 30 20.97 23.78 48.75
N LEU A 31 21.37 23.61 47.49
CA LEU A 31 22.78 23.78 47.09
C LEU A 31 23.24 25.22 47.31
N SER A 32 24.29 25.44 48.07
CA SER A 32 24.83 26.75 48.39
C SER A 32 26.32 26.87 48.04
N LYS A 33 26.89 28.09 48.11
CA LYS A 33 28.32 28.31 47.82
C LYS A 33 29.24 27.59 48.82
N SER A 34 28.83 27.50 50.08
CA SER A 34 29.60 26.86 51.15
C SER A 34 29.71 25.33 50.98
N ASP A 35 28.83 24.73 50.18
CA ASP A 35 28.90 23.29 49.87
C ASP A 35 30.00 22.96 48.84
N LEU A 36 30.50 23.97 48.11
CA LEU A 36 31.51 23.81 47.05
C LEU A 36 32.83 24.54 47.35
N TYR A 37 32.83 25.53 48.24
CA TYR A 37 34.02 26.32 48.59
C TYR A 37 33.93 26.86 50.02
N PRO A 38 35.03 26.90 50.80
CA PRO A 38 36.40 26.48 50.44
C PRO A 38 36.62 24.96 50.52
N ASN A 39 35.76 24.24 51.22
CA ASN A 39 35.84 22.79 51.41
C ASN A 39 34.61 22.13 50.78
N PRO A 40 34.75 21.54 49.57
CA PRO A 40 33.62 20.89 48.92
C PRO A 40 33.12 19.68 49.73
N LYS A 41 31.81 19.55 49.87
CA LYS A 41 31.19 18.38 50.52
C LYS A 41 31.12 17.20 49.53
N PRO A 42 31.76 16.05 49.81
CA PRO A 42 31.79 14.91 48.90
C PRO A 42 30.39 14.44 48.48
N GLU A 43 29.45 14.38 49.40
CA GLU A 43 28.09 13.86 49.17
C GLU A 43 27.31 14.75 48.18
N VAL A 44 27.49 16.07 48.29
CA VAL A 44 26.89 17.05 47.37
C VAL A 44 27.51 16.91 45.97
N LEU A 45 28.82 16.68 45.87
CA LEU A 45 29.48 16.45 44.59
C LEU A 45 29.07 15.13 43.95
N HIS A 46 28.95 14.05 44.73
CA HIS A 46 28.49 12.75 44.23
C HIS A 46 27.10 12.90 43.61
N MET A 47 26.20 13.61 44.29
CA MET A 47 24.88 13.92 43.75
C MET A 47 24.96 14.72 42.43
N ILE A 48 25.75 15.79 42.37
CA ILE A 48 25.89 16.60 41.15
C ILE A 48 26.43 15.77 39.99
N TYR A 49 27.48 14.99 40.22
CA TYR A 49 28.10 14.13 39.21
C TYR A 49 27.16 13.03 38.74
N LEU A 50 26.47 12.36 39.67
CA LEU A 50 25.46 11.36 39.39
C LEU A 50 24.38 11.95 38.47
N ARG A 51 23.81 13.10 38.82
CA ARG A 51 22.77 13.77 38.03
C ARG A 51 23.25 14.17 36.64
N ALA A 52 24.49 14.65 36.52
CA ALA A 52 25.09 14.95 35.23
C ALA A 52 25.18 13.70 34.34
N LEU A 53 25.66 12.57 34.87
CA LEU A 53 25.76 11.31 34.15
C LEU A 53 24.38 10.76 33.73
N GLN A 54 23.40 10.81 34.64
CA GLN A 54 22.02 10.42 34.34
C GLN A 54 21.44 11.24 33.17
N MET A 55 21.72 12.55 33.13
CA MET A 55 21.23 13.43 32.07
C MET A 55 21.93 13.19 30.73
N VAL A 56 23.23 12.94 30.73
CA VAL A 56 24.03 12.82 29.50
C VAL A 56 23.89 11.42 28.89
N TYR A 57 24.03 10.38 29.70
CA TYR A 57 24.04 8.99 29.24
C TYR A 57 22.72 8.24 29.45
N GLY A 58 21.75 8.83 30.16
CA GLY A 58 20.51 8.11 30.51
C GLY A 58 20.74 6.99 31.52
N THR A 59 21.84 7.03 32.28
CA THR A 59 22.10 6.04 33.34
C THR A 59 21.02 6.13 34.41
N ARG A 60 20.68 5.00 35.03
CA ARG A 60 19.75 4.94 36.17
C ARG A 60 20.53 4.77 37.47
N LEU A 61 19.89 5.05 38.61
CA LEU A 61 20.51 4.89 39.93
C LEU A 61 21.00 3.45 40.15
N GLU A 62 20.20 2.47 39.74
CA GLU A 62 20.52 1.03 39.81
C GLU A 62 21.87 0.67 39.17
N HIS A 63 22.28 1.35 38.09
CA HIS A 63 23.56 1.09 37.42
C HIS A 63 24.76 1.38 38.34
N PHE A 64 24.62 2.30 39.30
CA PHE A 64 25.69 2.63 40.24
C PHE A 64 25.84 1.59 41.35
N TYR A 65 24.87 0.70 41.54
CA TYR A 65 24.92 -0.40 42.49
C TYR A 65 25.22 -1.75 41.82
N MET A 66 25.55 -1.75 40.52
CA MET A 66 25.91 -2.99 39.81
C MET A 66 27.30 -3.45 40.21
N MET A 67 27.40 -4.72 40.62
CA MET A 67 28.66 -5.38 40.92
C MET A 67 29.23 -6.02 39.64
N PRO A 68 30.53 -5.86 39.33
CA PRO A 68 31.14 -6.54 38.20
C PRO A 68 31.06 -8.07 38.37
N VAL A 69 30.68 -8.78 37.30
CA VAL A 69 30.43 -10.23 37.32
C VAL A 69 31.66 -11.06 37.74
N ASN A 70 32.86 -10.53 37.50
CA ASN A 70 34.13 -11.19 37.83
C ASN A 70 34.68 -10.80 39.22
N SER A 71 33.84 -10.23 40.09
CA SER A 71 34.24 -9.86 41.46
C SER A 71 34.04 -11.05 42.40
N ASP A 72 35.11 -11.77 42.73
CA ASP A 72 35.06 -12.89 43.68
C ASP A 72 35.10 -12.36 45.13
N VAL A 73 33.96 -11.82 45.58
CA VAL A 73 33.82 -11.21 46.91
C VAL A 73 33.04 -12.16 47.82
N MET A 74 33.62 -12.58 48.95
CA MET A 74 32.95 -13.48 49.91
C MET A 74 31.61 -12.95 50.45
N TYR A 75 31.49 -11.64 50.63
CA TYR A 75 30.30 -10.99 51.22
C TYR A 75 29.83 -9.80 50.36
N PRO A 76 29.04 -10.03 49.30
CA PRO A 76 28.63 -8.97 48.36
C PRO A 76 27.84 -7.82 49.00
N HIS A 77 27.05 -8.10 50.03
CA HIS A 77 26.24 -7.09 50.73
C HIS A 77 27.10 -6.01 51.44
N LEU A 78 28.32 -6.35 51.84
CA LEU A 78 29.24 -5.36 52.43
C LEU A 78 29.76 -4.34 51.41
N MET A 79 29.64 -4.63 50.12
CA MET A 79 30.10 -3.75 49.04
C MET A 79 29.06 -2.71 48.65
N GLU A 80 27.81 -2.80 49.12
CA GLU A 80 26.71 -1.92 48.71
C GLU A 80 27.02 -0.43 48.92
N GLY A 81 27.75 -0.07 49.98
CA GLY A 81 28.19 1.31 50.22
C GLY A 81 29.35 1.77 49.34
N PHE A 82 30.16 0.84 48.83
CA PHE A 82 31.33 1.14 47.99
C PHE A 82 30.98 1.20 46.49
N LEU A 83 30.04 0.36 46.04
CA LEU A 83 29.66 0.26 44.62
C LEU A 83 29.29 1.60 43.99
N PRO A 84 28.48 2.48 44.62
CA PRO A 84 28.15 3.79 44.05
C PRO A 84 29.37 4.67 43.81
N VAL A 85 30.33 4.65 44.74
CA VAL A 85 31.56 5.44 44.65
C VAL A 85 32.46 4.91 43.54
N SER A 86 32.64 3.58 43.49
CA SER A 86 33.44 2.91 42.46
C SER A 86 32.88 3.11 41.06
N ASN A 87 31.58 2.86 40.87
CA ASN A 87 30.91 3.03 39.59
C ASN A 87 30.85 4.50 39.17
N LEU A 88 30.66 5.43 40.12
CA LEU A 88 30.74 6.87 39.84
C LEU A 88 32.12 7.25 39.28
N PHE A 89 33.21 6.73 39.85
CA PHE A 89 34.56 6.94 39.33
C PHE A 89 34.70 6.43 37.89
N ILE A 90 34.25 5.20 37.61
CA ILE A 90 34.34 4.58 36.28
C ILE A 90 33.63 5.45 35.24
N TYR A 91 32.39 5.86 35.52
CA TYR A 91 31.63 6.71 34.60
C TYR A 91 32.24 8.10 34.43
N LEU A 92 32.70 8.73 35.52
CA LEU A 92 33.33 10.05 35.44
C LEU A 92 34.66 10.02 34.68
N ASN A 93 35.44 8.96 34.82
CA ASN A 93 36.70 8.78 34.10
C ASN A 93 36.47 8.70 32.58
N SER A 94 35.31 8.16 32.14
CA SER A 94 34.91 8.20 30.74
C SER A 94 34.29 9.54 30.31
N PHE A 95 33.56 10.20 31.20
CA PHE A 95 32.78 11.40 30.88
C PHE A 95 33.62 12.69 30.87
N LEU A 96 34.48 12.87 31.87
CA LEU A 96 35.23 14.10 32.05
C LEU A 96 36.18 14.43 30.88
N PRO A 97 36.79 13.46 30.19
CA PRO A 97 37.53 13.73 28.95
C PRO A 97 36.67 14.38 27.85
N VAL A 98 35.39 14.02 27.76
CA VAL A 98 34.42 14.66 26.85
C VAL A 98 34.17 16.10 27.26
N CYS A 99 34.15 16.37 28.56
CA CYS A 99 34.11 17.71 29.15
C CYS A 99 35.48 18.44 29.16
N ARG A 100 36.49 17.90 28.46
CA ARG A 100 37.86 18.44 28.36
C ARG A 100 38.66 18.45 29.66
N VAL A 101 38.37 17.52 30.55
CA VAL A 101 39.08 17.27 31.80
C VAL A 101 39.71 15.88 31.74
N SER A 102 41.04 15.79 31.70
CA SER A 102 41.76 14.51 31.52
C SER A 102 42.49 14.02 32.77
N ASP A 103 42.60 14.84 33.81
CA ASP A 103 43.40 14.56 35.01
C ASP A 103 42.53 14.23 36.24
N PHE A 104 41.40 13.55 36.02
CA PHE A 104 40.50 13.14 37.10
C PHE A 104 41.02 11.92 37.85
N GLU A 105 41.00 11.96 39.18
CA GLU A 105 41.51 10.91 40.04
C GLU A 105 40.47 10.47 41.08
N THR A 106 40.63 9.28 41.67
CA THR A 106 39.72 8.79 42.73
C THR A 106 39.70 9.72 43.95
N ALA A 107 40.81 10.40 44.22
CA ALA A 107 40.90 11.41 45.28
C ALA A 107 39.94 12.59 45.06
N ASP A 108 39.54 12.90 43.83
CA ASP A 108 38.59 13.98 43.56
C ASP A 108 37.15 13.64 43.96
N ILE A 109 36.86 12.36 44.18
CA ILE A 109 35.57 11.86 44.69
C ILE A 109 35.61 11.76 46.22
N LEU A 110 36.70 11.24 46.78
CA LEU A 110 36.83 10.97 48.20
C LEU A 110 37.26 12.21 49.01
N TYR A 111 38.16 13.02 48.46
CA TYR A 111 38.81 14.16 49.11
C TYR A 111 38.85 15.38 48.17
N PRO A 112 37.68 15.93 47.79
CA PRO A 112 37.58 16.97 46.78
C PRO A 112 38.29 18.27 47.18
N LYS A 113 39.03 18.86 46.23
CA LYS A 113 39.73 20.14 46.41
C LYS A 113 39.01 21.25 45.65
N ALA A 114 38.63 22.32 46.33
CA ALA A 114 37.84 23.44 45.78
C ALA A 114 38.25 23.88 44.36
N LYS A 115 39.53 24.21 44.12
CA LYS A 115 39.99 24.68 42.81
C LYS A 115 39.83 23.64 41.70
N ARG A 116 40.04 22.35 42.00
CA ARG A 116 39.88 21.24 41.05
C ARG A 116 38.41 20.98 40.78
N THR A 117 37.60 20.89 41.83
CA THR A 117 36.15 20.73 41.75
C THR A 117 35.50 21.81 40.89
N CYS A 118 35.84 23.10 41.11
CA CYS A 118 35.30 24.19 40.29
C CYS A 118 35.68 24.06 38.80
N ARG A 119 36.90 23.57 38.49
CA ARG A 119 37.31 23.29 37.10
C ARG A 119 36.44 22.21 36.48
N PHE A 120 36.22 21.11 37.20
CA PHE A 120 35.47 19.97 36.69
C PHE A 120 34.01 20.33 36.45
N LEU A 121 33.38 21.00 37.42
CA LEU A 121 32.02 21.48 37.27
C LEU A 121 31.90 22.47 36.11
N SER A 122 32.90 23.35 35.91
CA SER A 122 32.91 24.25 34.75
C SER A 122 32.97 23.49 33.42
N GLY A 123 33.79 22.44 33.32
CA GLY A 123 33.86 21.60 32.11
C GLY A 123 32.52 20.91 31.83
N ILE A 124 31.90 20.34 32.87
CA ILE A 124 30.60 19.67 32.77
C ILE A 124 29.51 20.66 32.31
N ILE A 125 29.44 21.84 32.93
CA ILE A 125 28.45 22.88 32.58
C ILE A 125 28.60 23.31 31.11
N ASN A 126 29.82 23.57 30.66
CA ASN A 126 30.08 23.94 29.27
C ASN A 126 29.62 22.85 28.29
N PHE A 127 29.91 21.58 28.59
CA PHE A 127 29.45 20.46 27.78
C PHE A 127 27.91 20.37 27.73
N ILE A 128 27.24 20.59 28.87
CA ILE A 128 25.78 20.55 28.93
C ILE A 128 25.17 21.66 28.06
N HIS A 129 25.68 22.89 28.13
CA HIS A 129 25.21 23.97 27.26
C HIS A 129 25.41 23.65 25.78
N PHE A 130 26.59 23.11 25.42
CA PHE A 130 26.85 22.70 24.05
C PHE A 130 25.88 21.61 23.57
N ARG A 131 25.64 20.59 24.40
CA ARG A 131 24.69 19.52 24.11
C ARG A 131 23.27 20.05 23.96
N GLU A 132 22.84 20.98 24.79
CA GLU A 132 21.52 21.62 24.66
C GLU A 132 21.38 22.36 23.34
N ALA A 133 22.40 23.13 22.92
CA ALA A 133 22.39 23.79 21.62
C ALA A 133 22.32 22.79 20.45
N CYS A 134 23.05 21.67 20.52
CA CYS A 134 22.96 20.62 19.50
C CYS A 134 21.63 19.83 19.51
N ARG A 135 20.93 19.81 20.65
CA ARG A 135 19.73 18.99 20.85
C ARG A 135 18.58 19.43 19.96
N GLU A 136 18.40 20.73 19.76
CA GLU A 136 17.34 21.27 18.92
C GLU A 136 17.45 20.75 17.48
N THR A 137 18.63 20.91 16.87
CA THR A 137 18.92 20.40 15.53
C THR A 137 18.75 18.88 15.45
N TYR A 138 19.23 18.14 16.46
CA TYR A 138 19.08 16.68 16.49
C TYR A 138 17.60 16.26 16.56
N LEU A 139 16.78 16.92 17.38
CA LEU A 139 15.36 16.60 17.52
C LEU A 139 14.58 16.90 16.25
N GLU A 140 14.93 17.95 15.51
CA GLU A 140 14.33 18.25 14.21
C GLU A 140 14.59 17.11 13.21
N PHE A 141 15.84 16.64 13.08
CA PHE A 141 16.17 15.51 12.22
C PHE A 141 15.46 14.22 12.63
N LEU A 142 15.40 13.95 13.95
CA LEU A 142 14.71 12.77 14.46
C LEU A 142 13.20 12.80 14.12
N TRP A 143 12.58 13.98 14.22
CA TRP A 143 11.17 14.16 13.88
C TRP A 143 10.90 13.96 12.38
N GLN A 144 11.73 14.54 11.52
CA GLN A 144 11.61 14.37 10.07
C GLN A 144 11.73 12.90 9.66
N TYR A 145 12.71 12.18 10.22
CA TYR A 145 12.88 10.75 9.98
C TYR A 145 11.65 9.95 10.42
N LYS A 146 11.16 10.18 11.65
CA LYS A 146 10.00 9.47 12.19
C LYS A 146 8.74 9.71 11.35
N SER A 147 8.48 10.96 10.98
CA SER A 147 7.35 11.34 10.11
C SER A 147 7.41 10.64 8.74
N SER A 148 8.61 10.52 8.16
CA SER A 148 8.81 9.79 6.90
C SER A 148 8.53 8.29 7.04
N VAL A 149 8.99 7.67 8.12
CA VAL A 149 8.74 6.24 8.41
C VAL A 149 7.25 5.99 8.60
N ASP A 150 6.55 6.83 9.37
CA ASP A 150 5.11 6.69 9.61
C ASP A 150 4.32 6.81 8.29
N ARG A 151 4.69 7.77 7.42
CA ARG A 151 4.06 7.94 6.11
C ARG A 151 4.32 6.76 5.17
N MET A 152 5.52 6.19 5.21
CA MET A 152 5.85 4.99 4.43
C MET A 152 5.01 3.80 4.88
N GLN A 153 4.84 3.60 6.19
CA GLN A 153 3.99 2.53 6.72
C GLN A 153 2.53 2.70 6.31
N GLN A 154 1.97 3.91 6.43
CA GLN A 154 0.60 4.20 6.00
C GLN A 154 0.37 3.89 4.52
N LEU A 155 1.31 4.30 3.65
CA LEU A 155 1.23 4.01 2.22
C LEU A 155 1.34 2.52 1.92
N ASN A 156 2.19 1.80 2.65
CA ASN A 156 2.36 0.37 2.45
C ASN A 156 1.09 -0.41 2.84
N THR A 157 0.44 -0.03 3.94
CA THR A 157 -0.86 -0.60 4.33
C THR A 157 -1.94 -0.31 3.28
N ALA A 158 -2.04 0.94 2.82
CA ALA A 158 -3.01 1.31 1.78
C ALA A 158 -2.75 0.56 0.46
N HIS A 159 -1.49 0.31 0.12
CA HIS A 159 -1.11 -0.48 -1.05
C HIS A 159 -1.56 -1.95 -0.94
N GLN A 160 -1.35 -2.59 0.21
CA GLN A 160 -1.78 -3.97 0.44
C GLN A 160 -3.31 -4.10 0.40
N GLU A 161 -4.04 -3.14 0.99
CA GLU A 161 -5.50 -3.11 0.91
C GLU A 161 -6.02 -2.98 -0.52
N ALA A 162 -5.38 -2.12 -1.32
CA ALA A 162 -5.73 -1.94 -2.73
C ALA A 162 -5.48 -3.22 -3.54
N LEU A 163 -4.36 -3.91 -3.32
CA LEU A 163 -4.07 -5.19 -3.97
C LEU A 163 -5.12 -6.25 -3.63
N ALA A 164 -5.49 -6.38 -2.35
CA ALA A 164 -6.51 -7.34 -1.92
C ALA A 164 -7.90 -7.03 -2.51
N ARG A 165 -8.24 -5.75 -2.71
CA ARG A 165 -9.49 -5.36 -3.40
C ARG A 165 -9.44 -5.69 -4.88
N LEU A 166 -8.29 -5.49 -5.53
CA LEU A 166 -8.11 -5.81 -6.94
C LEU A 166 -8.24 -7.31 -7.18
N GLU A 167 -7.61 -8.14 -6.35
CA GLU A 167 -7.70 -9.61 -6.44
C GLU A 167 -9.15 -10.10 -6.28
N LYS A 168 -9.92 -9.53 -5.35
CA LYS A 168 -11.36 -9.83 -5.18
C LYS A 168 -12.23 -9.45 -6.39
N LEU A 169 -11.83 -8.43 -7.14
CA LEU A 169 -12.59 -7.97 -8.32
C LEU A 169 -12.18 -8.70 -9.60
N ASP A 170 -10.92 -9.12 -9.71
CA ASP A 170 -10.45 -9.97 -10.81
C ASP A 170 -11.04 -11.39 -10.71
N SER A 171 -11.40 -11.84 -9.51
CA SER A 171 -12.26 -13.01 -9.35
C SER A 171 -13.72 -12.65 -9.64
N VAL A 172 -14.22 -12.96 -10.84
CA VAL A 172 -15.67 -12.97 -11.09
C VAL A 172 -16.30 -13.98 -10.13
N PRO A 173 -17.27 -13.57 -9.28
CA PRO A 173 -17.91 -14.48 -8.36
C PRO A 173 -18.47 -15.69 -9.11
N ALA A 174 -18.19 -16.90 -8.61
CA ALA A 174 -18.62 -18.14 -9.26
C ALA A 174 -20.14 -18.16 -9.53
N GLU A 175 -20.92 -17.52 -8.66
CA GLU A 175 -22.38 -17.36 -8.80
C GLU A 175 -22.76 -16.53 -10.04
N GLU A 176 -22.06 -15.42 -10.31
CA GLU A 176 -22.36 -14.56 -11.46
C GLU A 176 -21.87 -15.18 -12.77
N GLN A 177 -20.74 -15.89 -12.75
CA GLN A 177 -20.26 -16.67 -13.89
C GLN A 177 -21.22 -17.81 -14.21
N ALA A 178 -21.76 -18.49 -13.19
CA ALA A 178 -22.76 -19.54 -13.34
C ALA A 178 -24.11 -18.99 -13.83
N GLU A 179 -24.57 -17.85 -13.32
CA GLU A 179 -25.78 -17.17 -13.82
C GLU A 179 -25.65 -16.82 -15.31
N PHE A 180 -24.50 -16.28 -15.72
CA PHE A 180 -24.27 -15.94 -17.12
C PHE A 180 -24.25 -17.19 -18.02
N GLN A 181 -23.60 -18.27 -17.57
CA GLN A 181 -23.58 -19.54 -18.29
C GLN A 181 -24.98 -20.13 -18.42
N GLN A 182 -25.75 -20.20 -17.33
CA GLN A 182 -27.14 -20.67 -17.34
C GLN A 182 -28.02 -19.86 -18.29
N LEU A 183 -27.95 -18.53 -18.23
CA LEU A 183 -28.72 -17.66 -19.14
C LEU A 183 -28.30 -17.86 -20.60
N SER A 184 -27.01 -18.11 -20.85
CA SER A 184 -26.50 -18.38 -22.20
C SER A 184 -27.03 -19.71 -22.75
N GLU A 185 -27.00 -20.77 -21.92
CA GLU A 185 -27.55 -22.08 -22.24
C GLU A 185 -29.06 -22.00 -22.48
N GLU A 186 -29.82 -21.33 -21.61
CA GLU A 186 -31.26 -21.12 -21.79
C GLU A 186 -31.58 -20.37 -23.09
N ILE A 187 -30.80 -19.35 -23.46
CA ILE A 187 -30.96 -18.63 -24.73
C ILE A 187 -30.70 -19.57 -25.92
N GLN A 188 -29.67 -20.41 -25.82
CA GLN A 188 -29.28 -21.32 -26.90
C GLN A 188 -30.31 -22.44 -27.10
N GLU A 189 -30.82 -23.02 -26.00
CA GLU A 189 -31.91 -23.97 -26.03
C GLU A 189 -33.19 -23.35 -26.62
N LEU A 190 -33.59 -22.17 -26.13
CA LEU A 190 -34.76 -21.47 -26.66
C LEU A 190 -34.64 -21.16 -28.16
N GLN A 191 -33.45 -20.78 -28.62
CA GLN A 191 -33.19 -20.59 -30.06
C GLN A 191 -33.31 -21.88 -30.86
N GLN A 192 -32.76 -22.99 -30.38
CA GLN A 192 -32.89 -24.28 -31.05
C GLN A 192 -34.35 -24.74 -31.11
N LEU A 193 -35.07 -24.67 -29.99
CA LEU A 193 -36.47 -25.07 -29.89
C LEU A 193 -37.35 -24.24 -30.81
N LEU A 194 -37.14 -22.92 -30.83
CA LEU A 194 -37.86 -22.01 -31.73
C LEU A 194 -37.60 -22.36 -33.20
N ASN A 195 -36.35 -22.57 -33.58
CA ASN A 195 -35.98 -22.89 -34.96
C ASN A 195 -36.53 -24.25 -35.41
N GLN A 196 -36.52 -25.25 -34.52
CA GLN A 196 -37.02 -26.59 -34.81
C GLN A 196 -38.55 -26.59 -34.96
N ASP A 197 -39.26 -25.92 -34.06
CA ASP A 197 -40.72 -25.79 -34.09
C ASP A 197 -41.18 -25.00 -35.34
N PHE A 198 -40.47 -23.92 -35.70
CA PHE A 198 -40.75 -23.19 -36.95
C PHE A 198 -40.56 -24.08 -38.19
N ARG A 199 -39.46 -24.84 -38.26
CA ARG A 199 -39.19 -25.74 -39.40
C ARG A 199 -40.25 -26.82 -39.52
N GLN A 200 -40.53 -27.56 -38.45
CA GLN A 200 -41.54 -28.62 -38.45
C GLN A 200 -42.92 -28.09 -38.86
N LYS A 201 -43.34 -26.95 -38.31
CA LYS A 201 -44.64 -26.35 -38.67
C LYS A 201 -44.72 -25.91 -40.12
N THR A 202 -43.64 -25.34 -40.65
CA THR A 202 -43.60 -24.93 -42.07
C THR A 202 -43.78 -26.14 -42.99
N THR A 203 -43.11 -27.26 -42.67
CA THR A 203 -43.20 -28.51 -43.46
C THR A 203 -44.61 -29.12 -43.38
N LEU A 204 -45.15 -29.31 -42.18
CA LEU A 204 -46.50 -29.89 -41.98
C LEU A 204 -47.59 -29.04 -42.66
N LEU A 205 -47.45 -27.71 -42.63
CA LEU A 205 -48.40 -26.82 -43.29
C LEU A 205 -48.31 -26.90 -44.80
N GLN A 206 -47.11 -26.97 -45.38
CA GLN A 206 -46.94 -27.13 -46.83
C GLN A 206 -47.52 -28.45 -47.32
N GLU A 207 -47.29 -29.55 -46.60
CA GLU A 207 -47.86 -30.86 -46.94
C GLU A 207 -49.39 -30.84 -46.88
N ARG A 208 -49.97 -30.34 -45.78
CA ARG A 208 -51.42 -30.35 -45.60
C ARG A 208 -52.14 -29.42 -46.58
N ASN A 209 -51.54 -28.28 -46.92
CA ASN A 209 -52.07 -27.41 -47.98
C ASN A 209 -51.97 -28.05 -49.36
N ALA A 210 -50.85 -28.67 -49.70
CA ALA A 210 -50.68 -29.35 -50.98
C ALA A 210 -51.71 -30.47 -51.15
N GLN A 211 -51.93 -31.26 -50.09
CA GLN A 211 -52.90 -32.35 -50.08
C GLN A 211 -54.34 -31.84 -50.27
N LYS A 212 -54.78 -30.83 -49.51
CA LYS A 212 -56.13 -30.24 -49.68
C LYS A 212 -56.32 -29.58 -51.05
N LYS A 213 -55.29 -28.94 -51.59
CA LYS A 213 -55.36 -28.29 -52.91
C LYS A 213 -55.48 -29.33 -54.04
N ALA A 214 -54.79 -30.47 -53.90
CA ALA A 214 -54.94 -31.60 -54.81
C ALA A 214 -56.34 -32.22 -54.74
N GLU A 215 -56.88 -32.43 -53.53
CA GLU A 215 -58.26 -32.93 -53.35
C GLU A 215 -59.31 -31.99 -53.94
N LEU A 216 -59.18 -30.68 -53.72
CA LEU A 216 -60.08 -29.68 -54.29
C LEU A 216 -59.99 -29.66 -55.82
N SER A 217 -58.79 -29.75 -56.40
CA SER A 217 -58.61 -29.82 -57.85
C SER A 217 -59.23 -31.09 -58.43
N GLY A 218 -59.04 -32.23 -57.77
CA GLY A 218 -59.63 -33.51 -58.16
C GLY A 218 -61.16 -33.46 -58.13
N LYS A 219 -61.74 -32.97 -57.03
CA LYS A 219 -63.20 -32.80 -56.89
C LYS A 219 -63.76 -31.80 -57.90
N ALA A 220 -63.07 -30.71 -58.19
CA ALA A 220 -63.48 -29.71 -59.18
C ALA A 220 -63.45 -30.28 -60.61
N LYS A 221 -62.44 -31.09 -60.97
CA LYS A 221 -62.40 -31.79 -62.26
C LYS A 221 -63.57 -32.75 -62.39
N HIS A 222 -63.81 -33.57 -61.36
CA HIS A 222 -64.92 -34.52 -61.36
C HIS A 222 -66.28 -33.82 -61.46
N LEU A 223 -66.45 -32.69 -60.77
CA LEU A 223 -67.64 -31.85 -60.89
C LEU A 223 -67.83 -31.37 -62.33
N ASN A 224 -66.78 -30.91 -63.00
CA ASN A 224 -66.86 -30.43 -64.37
C ASN A 224 -67.15 -31.57 -65.38
N GLU A 225 -66.57 -32.75 -65.18
CA GLU A 225 -66.88 -33.95 -65.97
C GLU A 225 -68.36 -34.36 -65.82
N LEU A 226 -68.89 -34.34 -64.59
CA LEU A 226 -70.31 -34.58 -64.35
C LEU A 226 -71.18 -33.50 -64.98
N LYS A 227 -70.78 -32.22 -64.92
CA LYS A 227 -71.51 -31.13 -65.59
C LYS A 227 -71.57 -31.34 -67.10
N LEU A 228 -70.45 -31.69 -67.74
CA LEU A 228 -70.41 -32.02 -69.16
C LEU A 228 -71.28 -33.23 -69.50
N SER A 229 -71.21 -34.29 -68.69
CA SER A 229 -72.07 -35.48 -68.85
C SER A 229 -73.55 -35.12 -68.72
N VAL A 230 -73.91 -34.26 -67.77
CA VAL A 230 -75.28 -33.76 -67.61
C VAL A 230 -75.73 -32.94 -68.84
N VAL A 231 -74.85 -32.12 -69.42
CA VAL A 231 -75.18 -31.37 -70.65
C VAL A 231 -75.39 -32.33 -71.81
N SER A 232 -74.49 -33.31 -72.01
CA SER A 232 -74.65 -34.32 -73.07
C SER A 232 -75.93 -35.16 -72.90
N LEU A 233 -76.28 -35.54 -71.68
CA LEU A 233 -77.52 -36.27 -71.39
C LEU A 233 -78.75 -35.38 -71.61
N LYS A 234 -78.66 -34.07 -71.38
CA LYS A 234 -79.72 -33.11 -71.72
C LYS A 234 -79.88 -32.94 -73.23
N GLU A 235 -78.79 -32.95 -74.00
CA GLU A 235 -78.82 -32.89 -75.46
C GLU A 235 -79.44 -34.18 -76.04
N VAL A 236 -79.09 -35.35 -75.50
CA VAL A 236 -79.73 -36.63 -75.84
C VAL A 236 -81.21 -36.64 -75.41
N GLN A 237 -81.54 -36.03 -74.27
CA GLN A 237 -82.93 -35.86 -73.82
C GLN A 237 -83.75 -34.98 -74.77
N GLU A 238 -83.20 -33.88 -75.29
CA GLU A 238 -83.87 -33.03 -76.27
C GLU A 238 -83.93 -33.69 -77.66
N GLY A 239 -82.91 -34.46 -78.06
CA GLY A 239 -82.93 -35.29 -79.26
C GLY A 239 -83.93 -36.46 -79.20
N LEU A 240 -84.21 -36.99 -78.00
CA LEU A 240 -85.25 -37.99 -77.77
C LEU A 240 -86.65 -37.35 -77.70
N LYS A 241 -86.77 -36.09 -77.30
CA LYS A 241 -88.04 -35.33 -77.33
C LYS A 241 -88.54 -35.06 -78.75
N THR A 242 -87.65 -34.93 -79.73
CA THR A 242 -88.02 -34.72 -81.15
C THR A 242 -88.37 -36.00 -81.90
N LYS A 243 -88.18 -37.19 -81.30
CA LYS A 243 -88.46 -38.52 -81.90
C LYS A 243 -89.65 -39.27 -81.29
N VAL A 244 -90.44 -38.66 -80.40
CA VAL A 244 -91.59 -39.32 -79.79
C VAL A 244 -92.88 -38.57 -80.10
N VAL A 245 -93.54 -38.98 -81.19
CA VAL A 245 -94.99 -38.90 -81.40
C VAL A 245 -95.44 -40.28 -81.88
N ASP A 246 -96.07 -41.06 -81.00
CA ASP A 246 -97.42 -41.61 -81.21
C ASP A 246 -97.82 -42.54 -80.06
N SER A 247 -99.11 -42.50 -79.73
CA SER A 247 -99.83 -43.29 -78.70
C SER A 247 -99.81 -42.72 -77.25
N PRO A 248 -100.88 -42.03 -76.81
CA PRO A 248 -100.89 -41.22 -75.59
C PRO A 248 -101.46 -41.87 -74.31
N GLU A 249 -101.46 -43.20 -74.12
CA GLU A 249 -102.24 -43.77 -72.99
C GLU A 249 -101.52 -44.68 -71.97
N LYS A 250 -100.21 -44.91 -72.05
CA LYS A 250 -99.47 -45.57 -70.93
C LYS A 250 -98.20 -44.84 -70.46
N LEU A 251 -97.91 -43.66 -70.98
CA LEU A 251 -96.66 -42.92 -70.74
C LEU A 251 -96.74 -41.84 -69.64
N LYS A 252 -97.93 -41.45 -69.18
CA LYS A 252 -98.09 -40.33 -68.22
C LYS A 252 -97.60 -40.67 -66.80
N ASN A 253 -97.93 -41.85 -66.28
CA ASN A 253 -97.55 -42.24 -64.90
C ASN A 253 -96.09 -42.71 -64.73
N TYR A 254 -95.40 -43.11 -65.81
CA TYR A 254 -93.99 -43.54 -65.75
C TYR A 254 -93.02 -42.38 -66.00
N LYS A 255 -93.38 -41.43 -66.87
CA LYS A 255 -92.57 -40.24 -67.20
C LYS A 255 -92.47 -39.26 -66.05
N GLU A 256 -93.55 -39.08 -65.28
CA GLU A 256 -93.53 -38.20 -64.09
C GLU A 256 -92.72 -38.83 -62.95
N LYS A 257 -92.89 -40.12 -62.65
CA LYS A 257 -92.12 -40.82 -61.61
C LYS A 257 -90.62 -40.90 -61.90
N MET A 258 -90.22 -41.16 -63.15
CA MET A 258 -88.80 -41.21 -63.53
C MET A 258 -88.14 -39.83 -63.52
N LYS A 259 -88.84 -38.79 -64.00
CA LYS A 259 -88.36 -37.40 -63.97
C LYS A 259 -88.18 -36.92 -62.53
N ASP A 260 -89.13 -37.24 -61.65
CA ASP A 260 -89.03 -36.93 -60.22
C ASP A 260 -87.88 -37.70 -59.55
N THR A 261 -87.67 -38.97 -59.89
CA THR A 261 -86.61 -39.78 -59.28
C THR A 261 -85.22 -39.33 -59.71
N VAL A 262 -85.02 -39.02 -61.00
CA VAL A 262 -83.76 -38.47 -61.51
C VAL A 262 -83.51 -37.06 -60.98
N GLN A 263 -84.54 -36.21 -60.91
CA GLN A 263 -84.40 -34.87 -60.35
C GLN A 263 -84.11 -34.93 -58.84
N LYS A 264 -84.75 -35.83 -58.09
CA LYS A 264 -84.47 -36.05 -56.66
C LYS A 264 -83.08 -36.64 -56.44
N LEU A 265 -82.64 -37.61 -57.24
CA LEU A 265 -81.28 -38.17 -57.15
C LEU A 265 -80.20 -37.15 -57.51
N LYS A 266 -80.45 -36.32 -58.53
CA LYS A 266 -79.53 -35.27 -58.92
C LYS A 266 -79.45 -34.17 -57.86
N ASN A 267 -80.60 -33.72 -57.36
CA ASN A 267 -80.66 -32.70 -56.33
C ASN A 267 -80.05 -33.21 -55.02
N SER A 268 -80.38 -34.44 -54.58
CA SER A 268 -79.80 -35.03 -53.36
C SER A 268 -78.29 -35.26 -53.48
N ARG A 269 -77.78 -35.68 -54.65
CA ARG A 269 -76.33 -35.85 -54.86
C ARG A 269 -75.59 -34.51 -54.99
N SER A 270 -76.24 -33.49 -55.56
CA SER A 270 -75.70 -32.11 -55.58
C SER A 270 -75.64 -31.53 -54.17
N LEU A 271 -76.74 -31.64 -53.42
CA LEU A 271 -76.81 -31.21 -52.01
C LEU A 271 -75.77 -31.92 -51.16
N HIS A 272 -75.61 -33.24 -51.29
CA HIS A 272 -74.61 -33.97 -50.52
C HIS A 272 -73.17 -33.52 -50.84
N LEU A 273 -72.87 -33.18 -52.09
CA LEU A 273 -71.56 -32.66 -52.47
C LEU A 273 -71.36 -31.21 -51.97
N GLU A 274 -72.40 -30.39 -51.98
CA GLU A 274 -72.39 -29.04 -51.41
C GLU A 274 -72.17 -29.09 -49.89
N ASP A 275 -72.88 -29.96 -49.17
CA ASP A 275 -72.70 -30.18 -47.71
C ASP A 275 -71.27 -30.63 -47.38
N GLN A 276 -70.67 -31.49 -48.21
CA GLN A 276 -69.27 -31.92 -48.03
C GLN A 276 -68.26 -30.82 -48.33
N ILE A 277 -68.56 -29.91 -49.27
CA ILE A 277 -67.73 -28.74 -49.54
C ILE A 277 -67.82 -27.77 -48.35
N GLU A 278 -69.02 -27.49 -47.86
CA GLU A 278 -69.25 -26.60 -46.72
C GLU A 278 -68.60 -27.14 -45.43
N SER A 279 -68.69 -28.46 -45.20
CA SER A 279 -67.93 -29.13 -44.14
C SER A 279 -66.42 -28.96 -44.29
N GLY A 280 -65.88 -29.11 -45.51
CA GLY A 280 -64.46 -28.92 -45.79
C GLY A 280 -63.99 -27.47 -45.59
N GLU A 281 -64.83 -26.49 -45.93
CA GLU A 281 -64.60 -25.07 -45.69
C GLU A 281 -64.61 -24.73 -44.20
N SER A 282 -65.52 -25.32 -43.43
CA SER A 282 -65.57 -25.18 -41.97
C SER A 282 -64.29 -25.69 -41.30
N ASP A 283 -63.78 -26.85 -41.72
CA ASP A 283 -62.53 -27.40 -41.20
C ASP A 283 -61.30 -26.59 -41.62
N LEU A 284 -61.30 -26.02 -42.83
CA LEU A 284 -60.27 -25.06 -43.24
C LEU A 284 -60.27 -23.83 -42.32
N LYS A 285 -61.45 -23.35 -41.92
CA LYS A 285 -61.60 -22.18 -41.03
C LYS A 285 -61.07 -22.46 -39.62
N LYS A 286 -61.33 -23.66 -39.07
CA LYS A 286 -60.77 -24.09 -37.77
C LYS A 286 -59.24 -24.17 -37.80
N LEU A 287 -58.67 -24.79 -38.83
CA LEU A 287 -57.22 -24.86 -39.01
C LEU A 287 -56.58 -23.47 -39.11
N LYS A 288 -57.24 -22.52 -39.77
CA LYS A 288 -56.81 -21.12 -39.85
C LYS A 288 -56.83 -20.41 -38.49
N ALA A 289 -57.77 -20.76 -37.62
CA ALA A 289 -57.82 -20.22 -36.26
C ALA A 289 -56.68 -20.78 -35.39
N GLU A 290 -56.41 -22.09 -35.50
CA GLU A 290 -55.27 -22.76 -34.85
C GLU A 290 -53.93 -22.17 -35.30
N GLU A 291 -53.77 -21.91 -36.60
CA GLU A 291 -52.60 -21.23 -37.18
C GLU A 291 -52.38 -19.85 -36.52
N ASN A 292 -53.44 -19.05 -36.40
CA ASN A 292 -53.35 -17.73 -35.79
C ASN A 292 -53.00 -17.79 -34.30
N ALA A 293 -53.51 -18.78 -33.56
CA ALA A 293 -53.17 -18.98 -32.15
C ALA A 293 -51.69 -19.35 -31.97
N LEU A 294 -51.19 -20.28 -32.79
CA LEU A 294 -49.78 -20.69 -32.77
C LEU A 294 -48.85 -19.55 -33.19
N ARG A 295 -49.25 -18.72 -34.16
CA ARG A 295 -48.48 -17.54 -34.58
C ARG A 295 -48.35 -16.52 -33.46
N ARG A 296 -49.39 -16.32 -32.64
CA ARG A 296 -49.32 -15.47 -31.44
C ARG A 296 -48.36 -16.04 -30.39
N LEU A 297 -48.39 -17.35 -30.17
CA LEU A 297 -47.46 -18.00 -29.24
C LEU A 297 -46.00 -17.86 -29.69
N ALA A 298 -45.73 -18.01 -30.99
CA ALA A 298 -44.40 -17.80 -31.56
C ALA A 298 -43.91 -16.36 -31.37
N ASN A 299 -44.80 -15.37 -31.57
CA ASN A 299 -44.48 -13.97 -31.32
C ASN A 299 -44.14 -13.71 -29.84
N ALA A 300 -44.91 -14.28 -28.90
CA ALA A 300 -44.65 -14.15 -27.47
C ALA A 300 -43.30 -14.77 -27.07
N LYS A 301 -42.92 -15.92 -27.65
CA LYS A 301 -41.60 -16.52 -27.44
C LYS A 301 -40.47 -15.65 -27.99
N LYS A 302 -40.69 -15.00 -29.13
CA LYS A 302 -39.73 -14.08 -29.76
C LYS A 302 -39.51 -12.81 -28.94
N GLU A 303 -40.57 -12.24 -28.37
CA GLU A 303 -40.47 -11.11 -27.43
C GLU A 303 -39.69 -11.48 -26.18
N ARG A 304 -39.99 -12.65 -25.57
CA ARG A 304 -39.26 -13.12 -24.38
C ARG A 304 -37.76 -13.31 -24.65
N LEU A 305 -37.40 -13.84 -25.82
CA LEU A 305 -36.00 -13.96 -26.24
C LEU A 305 -35.33 -12.58 -26.35
N ALA A 306 -36.01 -11.60 -26.95
CA ALA A 306 -35.48 -10.24 -27.08
C ALA A 306 -35.25 -9.58 -25.71
N THR A 307 -36.16 -9.76 -24.75
CA THR A 307 -36.01 -9.22 -23.39
C THR A 307 -34.79 -9.83 -22.68
N LEU A 308 -34.60 -11.14 -22.76
CA LEU A 308 -33.45 -11.82 -22.14
C LEU A 308 -32.13 -11.39 -22.78
N GLN A 309 -32.08 -11.27 -24.11
CA GLN A 309 -30.91 -10.79 -24.83
C GLN A 309 -30.55 -9.34 -24.46
N PHE A 310 -31.54 -8.45 -24.33
CA PHE A 310 -31.32 -7.07 -23.90
C PHE A 310 -30.73 -7.03 -22.48
N ARG A 311 -31.30 -7.81 -21.55
CA ARG A 311 -30.84 -7.86 -20.16
C ARG A 311 -29.41 -8.39 -20.04
N ALA A 312 -29.06 -9.40 -20.85
CA ALA A 312 -27.71 -9.93 -20.92
C ALA A 312 -26.71 -8.90 -21.49
N GLN A 313 -27.07 -8.19 -22.55
CA GLN A 313 -26.24 -7.13 -23.12
C GLN A 313 -26.03 -5.96 -22.15
N GLN A 314 -27.08 -5.56 -21.42
CA GLN A 314 -26.98 -4.48 -20.44
C GLN A 314 -26.00 -4.85 -19.30
N LYS A 315 -26.15 -6.03 -18.68
CA LYS A 315 -25.20 -6.51 -17.66
C LYS A 315 -23.76 -6.53 -18.19
N HIS A 316 -23.56 -6.98 -19.43
CA HIS A 316 -22.23 -7.02 -20.03
C HIS A 316 -21.62 -5.62 -20.25
N GLU A 317 -22.41 -4.63 -20.69
CA GLU A 317 -21.91 -3.28 -20.90
C GLU A 317 -21.61 -2.55 -19.57
N ASP A 318 -22.45 -2.75 -18.54
CA ASP A 318 -22.23 -2.19 -17.20
C ASP A 318 -20.89 -2.67 -16.60
N VAL A 319 -20.61 -3.98 -16.70
CA VAL A 319 -19.32 -4.56 -16.28
C VAL A 319 -18.15 -3.98 -17.08
N LYS A 320 -18.33 -3.80 -18.40
CA LYS A 320 -17.29 -3.25 -19.28
C LYS A 320 -17.00 -1.78 -18.97
N GLN A 321 -18.01 -1.00 -18.58
CA GLN A 321 -17.82 0.38 -18.13
C GLN A 321 -17.13 0.44 -16.77
N TYR A 322 -17.57 -0.38 -15.81
CA TYR A 322 -16.94 -0.45 -14.49
C TYR A 322 -15.46 -0.84 -14.58
N LYS A 323 -15.13 -1.87 -15.38
CA LYS A 323 -13.73 -2.28 -15.63
C LYS A 323 -12.88 -1.15 -16.21
N ARG A 324 -13.42 -0.36 -17.15
CA ARG A 324 -12.71 0.79 -17.73
C ARG A 324 -12.39 1.86 -16.68
N ALA A 325 -13.37 2.21 -15.84
CA ALA A 325 -13.18 3.21 -14.78
C ALA A 325 -12.08 2.78 -13.79
N VAL A 326 -12.08 1.51 -13.38
CA VAL A 326 -11.07 0.97 -12.45
C VAL A 326 -9.66 0.98 -13.08
N ILE A 327 -9.53 0.64 -14.37
CA ILE A 327 -8.25 0.71 -15.08
C ILE A 327 -7.71 2.14 -15.11
N GLU A 328 -8.59 3.13 -15.34
CA GLU A 328 -8.21 4.54 -15.33
C GLU A 328 -7.70 4.99 -13.95
N ASP A 329 -8.39 4.60 -12.89
CA ASP A 329 -7.96 4.89 -11.52
C ASP A 329 -6.64 4.21 -11.15
N CYS A 330 -6.44 2.96 -11.57
CA CYS A 330 -5.16 2.28 -11.42
C CYS A 330 -4.03 3.01 -12.15
N SER A 331 -4.29 3.51 -13.37
CA SER A 331 -3.32 4.31 -14.12
C SER A 331 -2.94 5.59 -13.38
N LYS A 332 -3.92 6.31 -12.82
CA LYS A 332 -3.66 7.53 -12.02
C LYS A 332 -2.82 7.22 -10.79
N VAL A 333 -3.06 6.09 -10.12
CA VAL A 333 -2.25 5.65 -8.97
C VAL A 333 -0.82 5.28 -9.41
N GLN A 334 -0.67 4.57 -10.53
CA GLN A 334 0.63 4.21 -11.08
C GLN A 334 1.47 5.46 -11.42
N GLU A 335 0.86 6.49 -12.00
CA GLU A 335 1.50 7.77 -12.31
C GLU A 335 1.95 8.50 -11.04
N LYS A 336 1.07 8.60 -10.03
CA LYS A 336 1.44 9.17 -8.72
C LYS A 336 2.59 8.40 -8.07
N ARG A 337 2.60 7.07 -8.19
CA ARG A 337 3.71 6.23 -7.69
C ARG A 337 5.01 6.53 -8.44
N GLY A 338 4.97 6.69 -9.76
CA GLY A 338 6.12 7.10 -10.57
C GLY A 338 6.71 8.43 -10.08
N ALA A 339 5.88 9.44 -9.89
CA ALA A 339 6.31 10.75 -9.38
C ALA A 339 6.87 10.70 -7.95
N VAL A 340 6.41 9.77 -7.10
CA VAL A 340 7.01 9.54 -5.78
C VAL A 340 8.34 8.84 -5.90
N TYR A 341 8.45 7.84 -6.77
CA TYR A 341 9.70 7.11 -7.00
C TYR A 341 10.80 8.05 -7.49
N GLU A 342 10.49 8.93 -8.44
CA GLU A 342 11.44 9.95 -8.90
C GLU A 342 11.92 10.86 -7.77
N ARG A 343 11.01 11.33 -6.91
CA ARG A 343 11.35 12.13 -5.72
C ARG A 343 12.27 11.37 -4.75
N ILE A 344 11.98 10.09 -4.50
CA ILE A 344 12.84 9.24 -3.66
C ILE A 344 14.23 9.10 -4.28
N THR A 345 14.31 8.88 -5.60
CA THR A 345 15.61 8.75 -6.28
C THR A 345 16.44 10.05 -6.22
N THR A 346 15.80 11.21 -6.35
CA THR A 346 16.48 12.51 -6.21
C THR A 346 16.96 12.74 -4.78
N THR A 347 16.12 12.51 -3.78
CA THR A 347 16.53 12.60 -2.37
C THR A 347 17.68 11.63 -2.04
N ASN A 348 17.64 10.41 -2.57
CA ASN A 348 18.74 9.45 -2.37
C ASN A 348 20.06 9.91 -3.00
N GLN A 349 20.02 10.54 -4.18
CA GLN A 349 21.20 11.15 -4.79
C GLN A 349 21.74 12.31 -3.94
N GLU A 350 20.88 13.16 -3.39
CA GLU A 350 21.28 14.23 -2.47
C GLU A 350 21.93 13.68 -1.19
N ILE A 351 21.34 12.63 -0.60
CA ILE A 351 21.92 11.94 0.56
C ILE A 351 23.32 11.41 0.24
N GLN A 352 23.53 10.82 -0.94
CA GLN A 352 24.86 10.36 -1.35
C GLN A 352 25.85 11.52 -1.48
N LYS A 353 25.46 12.64 -2.09
CA LYS A 353 26.30 13.84 -2.19
C LYS A 353 26.70 14.37 -0.82
N ILE A 354 25.75 14.46 0.11
CA ILE A 354 26.01 14.90 1.49
C ILE A 354 26.96 13.93 2.20
N ARG A 355 26.75 12.61 2.05
CA ARG A 355 27.65 11.59 2.61
C ARG A 355 29.09 11.74 2.10
N SER A 356 29.27 11.96 0.79
CA SER A 356 30.61 12.20 0.25
C SER A 356 31.24 13.48 0.80
N ALA A 357 30.47 14.56 0.96
CA ALA A 357 30.97 15.80 1.54
C ALA A 357 31.38 15.63 3.01
N ILE A 358 30.59 14.91 3.81
CA ILE A 358 30.94 14.57 5.20
C ILE A 358 32.25 13.78 5.26
N GLN A 359 32.43 12.81 4.35
CA GLN A 359 33.64 12.00 4.30
C GLN A 359 34.88 12.86 3.97
N GLN A 360 34.77 13.75 2.99
CA GLN A 360 35.85 14.69 2.64
C GLN A 360 36.20 15.65 3.80
N LEU A 361 35.19 16.14 4.52
CA LEU A 361 35.40 16.97 5.70
C LEU A 361 36.13 16.21 6.81
N ARG A 362 35.76 14.94 7.06
CA ARG A 362 36.47 14.09 8.04
C ARG A 362 37.93 13.88 7.67
N GLU A 363 38.22 13.56 6.42
CA GLU A 363 39.60 13.37 5.94
C GLU A 363 40.42 14.65 6.02
N THR A 364 39.79 15.80 5.77
CA THR A 364 40.44 17.11 5.90
C THR A 364 40.72 17.44 7.37
N ALA A 365 39.75 17.20 8.25
CA ALA A 365 39.93 17.39 9.69
C ALA A 365 41.06 16.51 10.26
N GLU A 366 41.16 15.24 9.86
CA GLU A 366 42.27 14.39 10.34
C GLU A 366 43.63 14.79 9.76
N ARG A 367 43.69 15.27 8.52
CA ARG A 367 44.93 15.85 7.98
C ARG A 367 45.36 17.09 8.76
N GLU A 368 44.44 18.00 9.07
CA GLU A 368 44.75 19.19 9.86
C GLU A 368 45.18 18.83 11.28
N LYS A 369 44.54 17.84 11.90
CA LYS A 369 44.94 17.32 13.21
C LYS A 369 46.36 16.77 13.19
N LEU A 370 46.71 15.94 12.22
CA LEU A 370 48.07 15.40 12.07
C LEU A 370 49.10 16.53 11.88
N ARG A 371 48.79 17.49 11.01
CA ARG A 371 49.64 18.66 10.79
C ARG A 371 49.84 19.49 12.06
N SER A 372 48.78 19.69 12.84
CA SER A 372 48.84 20.38 14.14
C SER A 372 49.71 19.61 15.14
N GLN A 373 49.62 18.27 15.17
CA GLN A 373 50.48 17.42 15.99
C GLN A 373 51.95 17.52 15.59
N GLU A 374 52.27 17.53 14.30
CA GLU A 374 53.65 17.71 13.81
C GLU A 374 54.22 19.07 14.24
N ILE A 375 53.44 20.15 14.07
CA ILE A 375 53.84 21.49 14.50
C ILE A 375 54.08 21.53 16.01
N PHE A 376 53.19 20.93 16.81
CA PHE A 376 53.35 20.86 18.26
C PHE A 376 54.63 20.12 18.66
N LEU A 377 54.92 18.96 18.06
CA LEU A 377 56.13 18.20 18.33
C LEU A 377 57.40 18.98 17.94
N ALA A 378 57.37 19.68 16.79
CA ALA A 378 58.48 20.52 16.36
C ALA A 378 58.74 21.68 17.35
N LEU A 379 57.67 22.37 17.80
CA LEU A 379 57.77 23.43 18.79
C LEU A 379 58.28 22.91 20.13
N ARG A 380 57.80 21.76 20.59
CA ARG A 380 58.27 21.13 21.83
C ARG A 380 59.76 20.81 21.75
N GLY A 381 60.22 20.19 20.66
CA GLY A 381 61.63 19.89 20.46
C GLY A 381 62.50 21.14 20.36
N ALA A 382 62.01 22.22 19.75
CA ALA A 382 62.72 23.50 19.74
C ALA A 382 62.84 24.11 21.14
N LEU A 383 61.79 24.02 21.95
CA LEU A 383 61.78 24.50 23.33
C LEU A 383 62.72 23.69 24.23
N GLU A 384 62.73 22.37 24.09
CA GLU A 384 63.67 21.47 24.79
C GLU A 384 65.12 21.86 24.48
N LYS A 385 65.47 22.03 23.20
CA LYS A 385 66.80 22.51 22.78
C LYS A 385 67.15 23.88 23.33
N TYR A 386 66.19 24.79 23.41
CA TYR A 386 66.40 26.11 24.00
C TYR A 386 66.73 26.00 25.49
N HIS A 387 65.96 25.21 26.25
CA HIS A 387 66.24 24.98 27.67
C HIS A 387 67.60 24.33 27.90
N GLU A 388 67.96 23.30 27.13
CA GLU A 388 69.28 22.67 27.18
C GLU A 388 70.41 23.69 26.90
N GLY A 389 70.19 24.61 25.95
CA GLY A 389 71.13 25.68 25.65
C GLY A 389 71.30 26.67 26.80
N VAL A 390 70.21 27.06 27.46
CA VAL A 390 70.25 27.93 28.64
C VAL A 390 70.97 27.25 29.80
N GLU A 391 70.68 25.98 30.05
CA GLU A 391 71.32 25.21 31.11
C GLU A 391 72.83 25.06 30.87
N ARG A 392 73.23 24.77 29.62
CA ARG A 392 74.64 24.72 29.24
C ARG A 392 75.35 26.06 29.42
N ALA A 393 74.74 27.17 28.96
CA ALA A 393 75.31 28.50 29.14
C ALA A 393 75.45 28.89 30.62
N ALA A 394 74.50 28.48 31.48
CA ALA A 394 74.60 28.68 32.92
C ALA A 394 75.74 27.86 33.55
N GLN A 395 75.92 26.60 33.14
CA GLN A 395 77.03 25.75 33.59
C GLN A 395 78.39 26.33 33.17
N GLU A 396 78.51 26.75 31.91
CA GLU A 396 79.71 27.42 31.38
C GLU A 396 80.02 28.71 32.15
N GLY A 397 79.01 29.57 32.39
CA GLY A 397 79.18 30.79 33.17
C GLY A 397 79.57 30.54 34.64
N CYS A 398 79.02 29.50 35.28
CA CYS A 398 79.45 29.09 36.62
C CYS A 398 80.92 28.62 36.62
N ALA A 399 81.32 27.82 35.64
CA ALA A 399 82.70 27.37 35.51
C ALA A 399 83.69 28.54 35.32
N GLU A 400 83.35 29.53 34.48
CA GLU A 400 84.16 30.74 34.31
C GLU A 400 84.26 31.58 35.60
N LEU A 401 83.16 31.69 36.36
CA LEU A 401 83.15 32.39 37.65
C LEU A 401 84.00 31.66 38.69
N GLU A 402 83.94 30.34 38.73
CA GLU A 402 84.79 29.52 39.61
C GLU A 402 86.27 29.67 39.25
N GLU A 403 86.61 29.68 37.96
CA GLU A 403 87.98 29.92 37.48
C GLU A 403 88.48 31.31 37.90
N ARG A 404 87.68 32.36 37.67
CA ARG A 404 87.99 33.73 38.11
C ARG A 404 88.12 33.84 39.63
N ALA A 405 87.24 33.19 40.39
CA ALA A 405 87.31 33.16 41.84
C ALA A 405 88.58 32.44 42.34
N ALA A 406 88.97 31.35 41.69
CA ALA A 406 90.21 30.63 41.98
C ALA A 406 91.43 31.51 41.67
N GLU A 407 91.42 32.25 40.55
CA GLU A 407 92.50 33.17 40.21
C GLU A 407 92.60 34.35 41.21
N LEU A 408 91.47 34.93 41.62
CA LEU A 408 91.43 35.95 42.66
C LEU A 408 91.97 35.43 43.99
N ARG A 409 91.61 34.22 44.41
CA ARG A 409 92.18 33.57 45.62
C ARG A 409 93.70 33.38 45.50
N ARG A 410 94.21 33.00 44.33
CA ARG A 410 95.66 32.92 44.05
C ARG A 410 96.35 34.28 44.10
N ARG A 411 95.68 35.37 43.68
CA ARG A 411 96.22 36.73 43.79
C ARG A 411 96.20 37.23 45.23
N LEU A 412 95.14 36.95 45.98
CA LEU A 412 95.02 37.35 47.39
C LEU A 412 96.10 36.69 48.27
N SER A 413 96.43 35.43 47.99
CA SER A 413 97.51 34.70 48.67
C SER A 413 98.94 35.15 48.32
N ARG A 414 99.09 36.09 47.36
CA ARG A 414 100.37 36.69 46.96
C ARG A 414 100.56 38.14 47.44
N LEU A 415 99.57 38.71 48.14
CA LEU A 415 99.72 40.02 48.78
C LEU A 415 100.49 39.86 50.10
N PRO A 416 101.51 40.71 50.38
CA PRO A 416 102.21 40.67 51.65
C PRO A 416 101.30 41.19 52.79
N ALA A 417 101.44 40.58 53.97
CA ALA A 417 100.64 40.83 55.17
C ALA A 417 100.72 42.28 55.68
#